data_AF-J1ZNI4-F1
#
_entry.id   AF-J1ZNI4-F1
#
_cell.length_a   1.000
_cell.length_b   1.000
_cell.length_c   1.000
_cell.angle_alpha   90.00
_cell.angle_beta   90.00
_cell.angle_gamma   90.00
#
_symmetry.space_group_name_H-M   'P 1'
#
loop_
_entity.id
_entity.type
_entity.pdbx_description
1 polymer ?
#
loop_
_entity_poly.entity_id
_entity_poly.type
_entity_poly.pdbx_seq_one_letter_code
_entity_poly.pdbx_strand_id
1 'polypeptide(L)'
;MDGAAPVRASECLDVCDQANVVVVQPSAAGRAAGGRPVWLGLVNDDDALADIAAWIRAGGPGLAEPPGVLDLYAITVSRRVREGLEG
;
A
#
# COMPACT_ATOMS: atom_id res chain seq x y z
N MET A 1 -11.94 -18.58 1.87
CA MET A 1 -11.63 -17.23 2.38
C MET A 1 -10.94 -16.50 1.25
N ASP A 2 -11.68 -15.69 0.50
CA ASP A 2 -11.10 -14.88 -0.58
C ASP A 2 -10.47 -13.63 0.04
N GLY A 3 -9.16 -13.68 0.28
CA GLY A 3 -8.40 -12.51 0.73
C GLY A 3 -8.42 -11.39 -0.32
N ALA A 4 -8.28 -10.14 0.10
CA ALA A 4 -8.32 -8.99 -0.81
C ALA A 4 -7.19 -9.01 -1.86
N ALA A 5 -6.02 -9.52 -1.49
CA ALA A 5 -4.86 -9.72 -2.36
C ALA A 5 -3.88 -10.73 -1.71
N PRO A 6 -2.92 -11.27 -2.48
CA PRO A 6 -1.75 -11.93 -1.91
C PRO A 6 -0.95 -10.96 -1.04
N VAL A 7 -0.54 -11.42 0.15
CA VAL A 7 0.23 -10.62 1.12
C VAL A 7 1.59 -11.29 1.33
N ARG A 8 2.65 -10.48 1.39
CA ARG A 8 3.98 -10.91 1.83
C ARG A 8 4.45 -10.01 2.95
N ALA A 9 5.06 -10.59 3.99
CA ALA A 9 5.78 -9.83 4.99
C ALA A 9 7.13 -9.40 4.40
N SER A 10 7.53 -8.16 4.67
CA SER A 10 8.88 -7.68 4.36
C SER A 10 9.70 -7.71 5.65
N GLU A 11 10.99 -8.08 5.57
CA GLU A 11 11.86 -8.16 6.73
C GLU A 11 12.19 -6.77 7.31
N CYS A 12 12.53 -5.79 6.47
CA CYS A 12 12.72 -4.39 6.87
C CYS A 12 12.56 -3.44 5.67
N LEU A 13 11.84 -2.33 5.86
CA LEU A 13 11.65 -1.27 4.84
C LEU A 13 12.44 0.01 5.14
N ASP A 14 13.27 0.01 6.19
CA ASP A 14 14.12 1.14 6.62
C ASP A 14 13.33 2.45 6.87
N VAL A 15 12.11 2.30 7.42
CA VAL A 15 11.16 3.41 7.71
C VAL A 15 10.57 3.26 9.12
N CYS A 16 11.43 3.03 10.10
CA CYS A 16 11.03 2.68 11.47
C CYS A 16 10.12 3.72 12.16
N ASP A 17 10.25 5.00 11.80
CA ASP A 17 9.43 6.08 12.37
C ASP A 17 7.95 6.04 11.93
N GLN A 18 7.59 5.12 11.03
CA GLN A 18 6.23 4.96 10.50
C GLN A 18 5.47 3.77 11.12
N ALA A 19 5.97 3.18 12.22
CA ALA A 19 5.39 1.99 12.84
C ALA A 19 5.16 0.87 11.80
N ASN A 20 3.92 0.37 11.67
CA ASN A 20 3.57 -0.60 10.64
C ASN A 20 3.37 0.08 9.28
N VAL A 21 4.03 -0.49 8.25
CA VAL A 21 3.95 0.01 6.88
C VAL A 21 3.34 -1.03 5.95
N VAL A 22 2.32 -0.62 5.20
CA VAL A 22 1.71 -1.41 4.12
C VAL A 22 2.08 -0.77 2.79
N VAL A 23 2.57 -1.59 1.85
CA VAL A 23 2.86 -1.14 0.49
C VAL A 23 1.93 -1.84 -0.49
N VAL A 24 1.01 -1.07 -1.06
CA VAL A 24 0.04 -1.59 -2.03
C VAL A 24 0.66 -1.50 -3.43
N GLN A 25 1.03 -2.65 -3.96
CA GLN A 25 1.52 -2.77 -5.34
C GLN A 25 0.35 -2.69 -6.33
N PRO A 26 0.45 -1.91 -7.42
CA PRO A 26 -0.58 -1.92 -8.46
C PRO A 26 -0.67 -3.31 -9.12
N SER A 27 -1.87 -3.67 -9.55
CA SER A 27 -2.07 -4.82 -10.45
C SER A 27 -1.45 -4.56 -11.83
N ALA A 28 -1.42 -5.55 -12.73
CA ALA A 28 -0.95 -5.33 -14.10
C ALA A 28 -1.77 -4.24 -14.83
N ALA A 29 -3.10 -4.30 -14.70
CA ALA A 29 -4.00 -3.28 -15.23
C ALA A 29 -3.79 -1.91 -14.54
N GLY A 30 -3.59 -1.90 -13.22
CA GLY A 30 -3.28 -0.66 -12.49
C GLY A 30 -1.99 -0.02 -12.97
N ARG A 31 -0.92 -0.80 -13.20
CA ARG A 31 0.33 -0.29 -13.79
C ARG A 31 0.11 0.27 -15.19
N ALA A 32 -0.66 -0.41 -16.04
CA ALA A 32 -0.98 0.05 -17.39
C ALA A 32 -1.77 1.37 -17.39
N ALA A 33 -2.60 1.59 -16.37
CA ALA A 33 -3.31 2.84 -16.13
C ALA A 33 -2.45 3.95 -15.46
N GLY A 34 -1.14 3.69 -15.25
CA GLY A 34 -0.22 4.65 -14.61
C GLY A 34 -0.12 4.55 -13.09
N GLY A 35 -0.79 3.57 -12.48
CA GLY A 35 -0.71 3.27 -11.06
C GLY A 35 0.72 2.99 -10.59
N ARG A 36 1.07 3.52 -9.42
CA ARG A 36 2.37 3.36 -8.76
C ARG A 36 2.18 2.74 -7.38
N PRO A 37 3.21 2.11 -6.79
CA PRO A 37 3.12 1.63 -5.41
C PRO A 37 2.73 2.77 -4.46
N VAL A 38 1.73 2.51 -3.61
CA VAL A 38 1.29 3.45 -2.57
C VAL A 38 1.82 2.95 -1.23
N TRP A 39 2.38 3.87 -0.46
CA TRP A 39 3.01 3.61 0.82
C TRP A 39 2.15 4.19 1.93
N LEU A 40 1.75 3.33 2.86
CA LEU A 40 0.87 3.68 3.97
C LEU A 40 1.60 3.36 5.28
N GLY A 41 1.93 4.37 6.06
CA GLY A 41 2.50 4.23 7.40
C GLY A 41 1.43 4.26 8.48
N LEU A 42 1.82 3.98 9.72
CA LEU A 42 0.97 4.05 10.92
C LEU A 42 -0.28 3.15 10.86
N VAL A 43 -0.26 2.09 10.04
CA VAL A 43 -1.40 1.16 9.89
C VAL A 43 -1.44 0.22 11.10
N ASN A 44 -2.06 0.68 12.17
CA ASN A 44 -2.01 0.03 13.49
C ASN A 44 -3.39 -0.44 13.99
N ASP A 45 -4.44 -0.24 13.21
CA ASP A 45 -5.81 -0.54 13.56
C ASP A 45 -6.55 -1.27 12.42
N ASP A 46 -7.59 -2.01 12.80
CA ASP A 46 -8.36 -2.84 11.87
C ASP A 46 -9.18 -2.02 10.87
N ASP A 47 -9.57 -0.79 11.23
CA ASP A 47 -10.37 0.09 10.35
C ASP A 47 -9.53 0.54 9.15
N ALA A 48 -8.29 0.98 9.39
CA ALA A 48 -7.33 1.30 8.34
C ALA A 48 -7.07 0.10 7.41
N LEU A 49 -6.94 -1.11 7.97
CA LEU A 49 -6.76 -2.32 7.17
C LEU A 49 -8.02 -2.66 6.35
N ALA A 50 -9.21 -2.45 6.91
CA ALA A 50 -10.48 -2.67 6.22
C ALA A 50 -10.64 -1.72 5.03
N ASP A 51 -10.29 -0.44 5.18
CA ASP A 51 -10.31 0.56 4.12
C ASP A 51 -9.31 0.24 3.00
N ILE A 52 -8.08 -0.15 3.37
CA ILE A 52 -7.07 -0.62 2.40
C ILE A 52 -7.61 -1.84 1.63
N ALA A 53 -8.17 -2.82 2.33
CA ALA A 53 -8.70 -4.02 1.70
C ALA A 53 -9.89 -3.72 0.79
N ALA A 54 -10.76 -2.79 1.17
CA ALA A 54 -11.88 -2.33 0.34
C ALA A 54 -11.38 -1.64 -0.94
N TRP A 55 -10.38 -0.76 -0.82
CA TRP A 55 -9.76 -0.11 -1.96
C TRP A 55 -9.07 -1.10 -2.92
N ILE A 56 -8.33 -2.08 -2.38
CA ILE A 56 -7.72 -3.15 -3.17
C ILE A 56 -8.79 -3.94 -3.94
N ARG A 57 -9.91 -4.31 -3.28
CA ARG A 57 -11.03 -4.99 -3.94
C ARG A 57 -11.69 -4.15 -5.03
N ALA A 58 -11.70 -2.83 -4.90
CA ALA A 58 -12.18 -1.91 -5.93
C ALA A 58 -11.22 -1.76 -7.12
N GLY A 59 -9.99 -2.29 -7.02
CA GLY A 59 -8.98 -2.29 -8.09
C GLY A 59 -7.63 -1.71 -7.67
N GLY A 60 -7.58 -0.99 -6.55
CA GLY A 60 -6.35 -0.43 -5.99
C GLY A 60 -5.68 0.65 -6.84
N PRO A 61 -4.37 0.88 -6.66
CA PRO A 61 -3.65 1.98 -7.29
C PRO A 61 -3.77 2.01 -8.82
N GLY A 62 -4.21 3.15 -9.35
CA GLY A 62 -4.38 3.39 -10.79
C GLY A 62 -5.74 2.95 -11.36
N LEU A 63 -6.55 2.19 -10.62
CA LEU A 63 -7.87 1.74 -11.08
C LEU A 63 -9.02 2.24 -10.20
N ALA A 64 -8.77 2.46 -8.92
CA ALA A 64 -9.74 2.99 -7.97
C ALA A 64 -9.14 4.18 -7.21
N GLU A 65 -9.95 5.20 -6.99
CA GLU A 65 -9.60 6.31 -6.11
C GLU A 65 -9.46 5.79 -4.67
N PRO A 66 -8.36 6.06 -3.96
CA PRO A 66 -8.25 5.72 -2.55
C PRO A 66 -9.30 6.49 -1.74
N PRO A 67 -9.92 5.86 -0.72
CA PRO A 67 -10.71 6.59 0.25
C PRO A 67 -9.88 7.72 0.88
N GLY A 68 -10.43 8.93 1.01
CA GLY A 68 -9.68 10.10 1.49
C GLY A 68 -9.09 9.93 2.90
N VAL A 69 -9.61 8.99 3.70
CA VAL A 69 -8.99 8.62 5.00
C VAL A 69 -7.58 8.05 4.82
N LEU A 70 -7.27 7.39 3.69
CA LEU A 70 -5.94 6.86 3.40
C LEU A 70 -4.89 7.97 3.21
N ASP A 71 -5.30 9.22 2.94
CA ASP A 71 -4.37 10.36 2.87
C ASP A 71 -3.70 10.62 4.22
N LEU A 72 -4.35 10.27 5.34
CA LEU A 72 -3.78 10.38 6.68
C LEU A 72 -2.63 9.40 6.93
N TYR A 73 -2.62 8.29 6.19
CA TYR A 73 -1.61 7.23 6.28
C TYR A 73 -0.57 7.35 5.16
N ALA A 74 -0.79 8.17 4.15
CA ALA A 74 0.07 8.28 2.98
C ALA A 74 1.44 8.88 3.35
N ILE A 75 2.50 8.14 3.01
CA ILE A 75 3.88 8.57 3.24
C ILE A 75 4.67 8.62 1.94
N THR A 76 5.63 9.54 1.88
CA THR A 76 6.64 9.54 0.82
C THR A 76 7.96 9.03 1.37
N VAL A 77 8.53 8.03 0.72
CA VAL A 77 9.82 7.46 1.09
C VAL A 77 10.94 7.91 0.14
N SER A 78 12.19 7.71 0.53
CA SER A 78 13.34 8.02 -0.34
C SER A 78 13.40 7.06 -1.56
N ARG A 79 14.14 7.44 -2.62
CA ARG A 79 14.37 6.54 -3.77
C ARG A 79 15.05 5.24 -3.34
N ARG A 80 16.01 5.32 -2.42
CA ARG A 80 16.73 4.16 -1.86
C ARG A 80 15.75 3.16 -1.24
N VAL A 81 14.82 3.64 -0.42
CA VAL A 81 13.79 2.79 0.21
C VAL A 81 12.89 2.16 -0.85
N ARG A 82 12.52 2.88 -1.92
CA ARG A 82 11.73 2.31 -3.02
C ARG A 82 12.43 1.19 -3.76
N GLU A 83 13.72 1.33 -4.04
CA GLU A 83 14.52 0.31 -4.73
C GLU A 83 14.67 -0.98 -3.90
N GLY A 84 14.59 -0.88 -2.56
CA GLY A 84 14.61 -2.03 -1.67
C GLY A 84 13.36 -2.91 -1.67
N LEU A 85 12.23 -2.45 -2.24
CA LEU A 85 10.98 -3.22 -2.33
C LEU A 85 11.04 -4.41 -3.30
N GLU A 86 11.98 -4.37 -4.24
CA GLU A 86 12.11 -5.36 -5.31
C GLU A 86 12.91 -6.59 -4.87
N GLY A 87 13.50 -6.57 -3.66
CA GLY A 87 14.05 -7.73 -2.97
C GLY A 87 12.99 -8.50 -2.18
#